data_AF-A0A3D4R0L2-F1
#
_entry.id   AF-A0A3D4R0L2-F1
#
_cell.length_a   1.000
_cell.length_b   1.000
_cell.length_c   1.000
_cell.angle_alpha   90.00
_cell.angle_beta   90.00
_cell.angle_gamma   90.00
#
_symmetry.space_group_name_H-M   'P 1'
#
loop_
_entity.id
_entity.type
_entity.pdbx_description
1 polymer ?
#
loop_
_entity_poly.entity_id
_entity_poly.type
_entity_poly.pdbx_seq_one_letter_code
_entity_poly.pdbx_strand_id
1 'polypeptide(L)'
;WAEADIVVYIGCGERGNEMTDVLNEFPELKDPKTGESLMKRTVLIANTSDMPVAAREASIYTGITIAEYFRDMGYSVALMADSTSRWAEALREMSGRLEEMPG
;
A
#
# COMPACT_ATOMS: atom_id res chain seq x y z
N TRP A 1 13.78 9.23 4.84
CA TRP A 1 14.30 7.85 4.94
C TRP A 1 13.93 7.29 6.30
N ALA A 2 13.25 6.14 6.33
CA ALA A 2 12.90 5.45 7.58
C ALA A 2 13.93 4.36 7.88
N GLU A 3 14.21 4.11 9.17
CA GLU A 3 15.05 3.00 9.62
C GLU A 3 14.23 1.70 9.72
N ALA A 4 13.75 1.22 8.57
CA ALA A 4 13.03 -0.04 8.43
C ALA A 4 13.82 -0.99 7.52
N ASP A 5 13.68 -2.30 7.74
CA ASP A 5 14.31 -3.35 6.95
C ASP A 5 13.48 -3.65 5.69
N ILE A 6 12.15 -3.64 5.82
CA ILE A 6 11.19 -3.84 4.74
C ILE A 6 10.24 -2.64 4.65
N VAL A 7 9.91 -2.22 3.43
CA VAL A 7 8.89 -1.21 3.14
C VAL A 7 7.71 -1.88 2.46
N VAL A 8 6.49 -1.64 2.95
CA VAL A 8 5.25 -2.06 2.28
C VAL A 8 4.48 -0.80 1.88
N TYR A 9 4.36 -0.55 0.58
CA TYR A 9 3.62 0.58 0.05
C TYR A 9 2.31 0.09 -0.59
N ILE A 10 1.19 0.65 -0.13
CA ILE A 10 -0.15 0.33 -0.60
C ILE A 10 -0.72 1.57 -1.27
N GLY A 11 -0.78 1.56 -2.60
CA GLY A 11 -1.51 2.52 -3.40
C GLY A 11 -2.98 2.13 -3.46
N CYS A 12 -3.82 2.78 -2.67
CA CYS A 12 -5.25 2.51 -2.55
C CYS A 12 -6.08 3.66 -3.13
N GLY A 13 -6.66 3.45 -4.30
CA GLY A 13 -7.53 4.40 -4.99
C GLY A 13 -6.79 5.58 -5.61
N GLU A 14 -5.48 5.46 -5.82
CA GLU A 14 -4.61 6.51 -6.37
C GLU A 14 -4.64 6.55 -7.90
N ARG A 15 -4.04 7.58 -8.49
CA ARG A 15 -3.98 7.71 -9.95
C ARG A 15 -2.96 6.71 -10.50
N GLY A 16 -3.25 6.10 -11.65
CA GLY A 16 -2.34 5.15 -12.29
C GLY A 16 -0.95 5.74 -12.59
N ASN A 17 -0.88 7.05 -12.85
CA ASN A 17 0.39 7.74 -13.05
C ASN A 17 1.24 7.75 -11.76
N GLU A 18 0.65 8.02 -10.60
CA GLU A 18 1.38 8.02 -9.32
C GLU A 18 1.98 6.65 -9.00
N MET A 19 1.22 5.57 -9.29
CA MET A 19 1.75 4.21 -9.14
C MET A 19 2.87 3.89 -10.14
N THR A 20 2.77 4.44 -11.34
CA THR A 20 3.81 4.28 -12.38
C THR A 20 5.08 5.03 -11.99
N ASP A 21 4.95 6.22 -11.41
CA ASP A 21 6.08 7.01 -10.92
C ASP A 21 6.81 6.25 -9.82
N VAL A 22 6.10 5.66 -8.84
CA VAL A 22 6.72 4.83 -7.80
C VAL A 22 7.49 3.65 -8.40
N LEU A 23 6.91 2.96 -9.39
CA LEU A 23 7.55 1.84 -10.08
C LEU A 23 8.81 2.24 -10.87
N ASN A 24 8.88 3.48 -11.35
CA ASN A 24 10.04 3.99 -12.09
C ASN A 24 11.11 4.59 -11.18
N GLU A 25 10.72 5.28 -10.10
CA GLU A 25 11.64 5.97 -9.19
C GLU A 25 12.32 5.03 -8.19
N PHE A 26 11.59 4.06 -7.63
CA PHE A 26 12.12 3.20 -6.57
C PHE A 26 13.29 2.31 -7.03
N PRO A 27 13.33 1.83 -8.29
CA PRO A 27 14.50 1.17 -8.85
C PRO A 27 15.76 2.04 -8.82
N GLU A 28 15.63 3.34 -9.11
CA GLU A 28 16.76 4.30 -9.21
C GLU A 28 17.24 4.81 -7.85
N LEU A 29 16.35 4.83 -6.85
CA LEU A 29 16.72 5.19 -5.47
C LEU A 29 17.55 4.08 -4.82
N LYS A 30 18.72 4.44 -4.29
CA LYS A 30 19.60 3.51 -3.57
C LYS A 30 19.34 3.54 -2.07
N ASP A 31 19.24 2.36 -1.47
CA ASP A 31 19.19 2.19 -0.03
C ASP A 31 20.55 2.59 0.58
N PRO A 32 20.60 3.58 1.50
CA PRO A 32 21.85 3.99 2.13
C PRO A 32 22.55 2.90 2.96
N LYS A 33 21.82 1.86 3.42
CA LYS A 33 22.40 0.77 4.21
C LYS A 33 23.13 -0.27 3.34
N THR A 34 22.59 -0.58 2.17
CA THR A 34 23.05 -1.69 1.32
C THR A 34 23.69 -1.23 0.01
N GLY A 35 23.42 -0.01 -0.43
CA GLY A 35 23.79 0.49 -1.76
C GLY A 35 22.97 -0.10 -2.91
N GLU A 36 22.05 -1.01 -2.59
CA GLU A 36 21.15 -1.67 -3.53
C GLU A 36 19.93 -0.80 -3.84
N SER A 37 19.21 -1.15 -4.89
CA SER A 37 17.94 -0.49 -5.21
C SER A 37 16.93 -0.62 -4.06
N LEU A 38 16.21 0.47 -3.76
CA LEU A 38 15.15 0.51 -2.75
C LEU A 38 14.05 -0.51 -3.06
N MET A 39 13.84 -0.81 -4.35
CA MET A 39 12.87 -1.80 -4.80
C MET A 39 13.18 -3.22 -4.30
N LYS A 40 14.45 -3.56 -4.00
CA LYS A 40 14.81 -4.89 -3.48
C LYS A 40 14.29 -5.18 -2.07
N ARG A 41 13.88 -4.15 -1.32
CA ARG A 41 13.30 -4.29 0.02
C ARG A 41 11.89 -3.71 0.13
N THR A 42 11.25 -3.45 -1.00
CA THR A 42 9.92 -2.83 -1.05
C THR A 42 8.90 -3.81 -1.63
N VAL A 43 7.78 -3.98 -0.94
CA VAL A 43 6.57 -4.60 -1.47
C VAL A 43 5.63 -3.49 -1.91
N LEU A 44 5.19 -3.54 -3.17
CA LEU A 44 4.24 -2.58 -3.74
C LEU A 44 2.90 -3.26 -4.01
N ILE A 45 1.81 -2.70 -3.49
CA ILE A 45 0.45 -3.11 -3.78
C ILE A 45 -0.24 -1.95 -4.47
N ALA A 46 -0.74 -2.20 -5.68
CA ALA A 46 -1.36 -1.18 -6.52
C ALA A 46 -2.83 -1.49 -6.73
N ASN A 47 -3.71 -0.61 -6.27
CA ASN A 47 -5.11 -0.57 -6.64
C ASN A 47 -5.46 0.86 -7.05
N THR A 48 -5.51 1.14 -8.35
CA THR A 48 -5.77 2.48 -8.87
C THR A 48 -7.25 2.90 -8.72
N SER A 49 -7.52 4.18 -8.88
CA SER A 49 -8.86 4.78 -8.73
C SER A 49 -9.94 4.16 -9.64
N ASP A 50 -9.55 3.68 -10.81
CA ASP A 50 -10.40 3.01 -11.81
C ASP A 50 -10.56 1.50 -11.60
N MET A 51 -9.82 0.90 -10.66
CA MET A 51 -9.98 -0.50 -10.26
C MET A 51 -11.18 -0.70 -9.30
N PRO A 52 -11.70 -1.94 -9.16
CA PRO A 52 -12.90 -2.21 -8.36
C PRO A 52 -12.82 -1.69 -6.92
N VAL A 53 -13.92 -1.11 -6.43
CA VAL A 53 -14.01 -0.53 -5.09
C VAL A 53 -13.74 -1.56 -3.99
N ALA A 54 -14.24 -2.79 -4.13
CA ALA A 54 -13.96 -3.87 -3.18
C ALA A 54 -12.46 -4.24 -3.12
N ALA A 55 -11.72 -4.06 -4.21
CA ALA A 55 -10.28 -4.33 -4.23
C ALA A 55 -9.46 -3.26 -3.48
N ARG A 56 -10.02 -2.07 -3.22
CA ARG A 56 -9.42 -1.04 -2.34
C ARG A 56 -9.35 -1.50 -0.89
N GLU A 57 -10.39 -2.17 -0.41
CA GLU A 57 -10.37 -2.75 0.93
C GLU A 57 -9.38 -3.93 1.00
N ALA A 58 -9.41 -4.80 -0.02
CA ALA A 58 -8.50 -5.93 -0.10
C ALA A 58 -7.02 -5.50 -0.15
N SER A 59 -6.68 -4.39 -0.81
CA SER A 59 -5.29 -3.92 -0.92
C SER A 59 -4.69 -3.56 0.44
N ILE A 60 -5.48 -2.93 1.32
CA ILE A 60 -5.08 -2.56 2.68
C ILE A 60 -4.82 -3.81 3.52
N TYR A 61 -5.77 -4.75 3.53
CA TYR A 61 -5.61 -6.00 4.28
C TYR A 61 -4.45 -6.84 3.75
N THR A 62 -4.28 -6.92 2.43
CA THR A 62 -3.15 -7.62 1.82
C THR A 62 -1.82 -7.04 2.29
N GLY A 63 -1.69 -5.70 2.31
CA GLY A 63 -0.46 -5.05 2.71
C GLY A 63 -0.14 -5.19 4.19
N ILE A 64 -1.13 -5.04 5.09
CA ILE A 64 -0.89 -5.26 6.52
C ILE A 64 -0.52 -6.71 6.79
N THR A 65 -1.18 -7.69 6.16
CA THR A 65 -0.85 -9.11 6.36
C THR A 65 0.57 -9.43 5.88
N ILE A 66 1.03 -8.87 4.76
CA ILE A 66 2.42 -9.03 4.31
C ILE A 66 3.40 -8.34 5.28
N ALA A 67 3.04 -7.16 5.79
CA ALA A 67 3.88 -6.48 6.78
C ALA A 67 4.01 -7.28 8.08
N GLU A 68 2.91 -7.86 8.56
CA GLU A 68 2.91 -8.74 9.74
C GLU A 68 3.75 -9.99 9.50
N TYR A 69 3.70 -10.59 8.31
CA TYR A 69 4.54 -11.73 7.96
C TYR A 69 6.04 -11.42 8.11
N PHE A 70 6.50 -10.28 7.60
CA PHE A 70 7.91 -9.87 7.76
C PHE A 70 8.24 -9.46 9.20
N ARG A 71 7.31 -8.81 9.92
CA ARG A 71 7.44 -8.51 11.35
C ARG A 71 7.66 -9.79 12.15
N ASP A 72 6.90 -10.85 11.85
CA ASP A 72 6.96 -12.12 12.58
C ASP A 72 8.29 -12.87 12.33
N MET A 73 9.02 -12.54 11.26
CA MET A 73 10.41 -12.97 11.03
C MET A 73 11.44 -12.16 11.82
N GLY A 74 11.02 -11.12 12.54
CA GLY A 74 11.89 -10.23 13.32
C GLY A 74 12.37 -8.98 12.58
N TYR A 75 11.83 -8.68 11.40
CA TYR A 75 12.19 -7.47 10.65
C TYR A 75 11.42 -6.23 11.16
N SER A 76 12.07 -5.07 11.11
CA SER A 76 11.41 -3.77 11.23
C SER A 76 10.72 -3.43 9.91
N VAL A 77 9.40 -3.24 9.93
CA VAL A 77 8.60 -3.01 8.72
C VAL A 77 7.94 -1.63 8.78
N ALA A 78 8.12 -0.83 7.72
CA ALA A 78 7.39 0.41 7.51
C ALA A 78 6.28 0.18 6.49
N LEU A 79 5.02 0.34 6.91
CA LEU A 79 3.87 0.27 6.02
C LEU A 79 3.34 1.68 5.73
N MET A 80 3.13 1.99 4.46
CA MET A 80 2.51 3.23 4.00
C MET A 80 1.26 2.90 3.18
N ALA A 81 0.13 3.48 3.56
CA ALA A 81 -1.14 3.33 2.86
C ALA A 81 -1.59 4.69 2.32
N ASP A 82 -1.52 4.83 1.00
CA ASP A 82 -1.84 6.07 0.30
C ASP A 82 -2.96 5.79 -0.72
N SER A 83 -4.21 6.21 -0.52
CA SER A 83 -4.73 6.96 0.63
C SER A 83 -5.77 6.17 1.43
N THR A 84 -5.68 6.28 2.75
CA THR A 84 -6.66 5.70 3.68
C THR A 84 -8.05 6.32 3.54
N SER A 85 -8.14 7.56 3.04
CA SER A 85 -9.41 8.20 2.69
C SER A 85 -10.16 7.45 1.59
N ARG A 86 -9.46 6.96 0.55
CA ARG A 86 -10.08 6.18 -0.53
C ARG A 86 -10.52 4.80 -0.08
N TRP A 87 -9.83 4.23 0.92
CA TRP A 87 -10.29 3.03 1.60
C TRP A 87 -11.59 3.31 2.39
N ALA A 88 -11.65 4.38 3.18
CA ALA A 88 -12.87 4.75 3.91
C ALA A 88 -14.05 5.04 2.98
N GLU A 89 -13.82 5.70 1.84
CA GLU A 89 -14.84 5.89 0.81
C GLU A 89 -15.36 4.56 0.26
N ALA A 90 -14.48 3.58 0.05
CA ALA A 90 -14.85 2.25 -0.41
C ALA A 90 -15.75 1.53 0.61
N LEU A 91 -15.41 1.63 1.90
CA LEU A 91 -16.24 1.09 2.99
C LEU A 91 -17.61 1.75 3.02
N ARG A 92 -17.68 3.08 2.87
CA ARG A 92 -18.94 3.81 2.83
C ARG A 92 -19.81 3.41 1.63
N GLU A 93 -19.21 3.20 0.46
CA GLU A 93 -19.94 2.77 -0.73
C GLU A 93 -20.48 1.33 -0.56
N MET A 94 -19.68 0.43 0.01
CA MET A 94 -20.11 -0.94 0.30
C MET A 94 -21.24 -0.97 1.34
N SER A 95 -21.11 -0.22 2.42
CA SER A 95 -22.14 -0.07 3.46
C SER A 95 -23.46 0.46 2.89
N GLY A 96 -23.40 1.45 2.00
CA GLY A 96 -24.58 1.97 1.30
C GLY A 96 -25.25 0.94 0.39
N ARG A 97 -24.49 0.06 -0.27
CA ARG A 97 -25.04 -1.04 -1.08
C ARG A 97 -25.66 -2.16 -0.24
N LEU A 98 -25.26 -2.29 1.02
CA LEU A 98 -25.82 -3.23 1.98
C LEU A 98 -27.05 -2.67 2.72
N GLU A 99 -27.48 -1.45 2.37
CA GLU A 99 -28.60 -0.74 3.02
C GLU A 99 -28.38 -0.53 4.54
N GLU A 100 -27.13 -0.45 4.97
CA GLU A 100 -26.81 -0.12 6.36
C GLU A 100 -27.13 1.35 6.64
N MET A 101 -27.55 1.65 7.88
CA MET A 101 -27.78 3.03 8.28
C MET A 101 -26.45 3.80 8.32
N PRO A 102 -26.34 4.95 7.64
CA PRO A 102 -25.13 5.77 7.70
C PRO A 102 -24.89 6.26 9.13
N GLY A 103 -23.63 6.25 9.54
CA GLY A 103 -23.16 6.76 10.83
C GLY A 103 -23.01 8.28 10.89
#